data_AF-A0AAU2EHJ0-F1
#
_entry.id   AF-A0AAU2EHJ0-F1
#
_cell.length_a   1.000
_cell.length_b   1.000
_cell.length_c   1.000
_cell.angle_alpha   90.00
_cell.angle_beta   90.00
_cell.angle_gamma   90.00
#
_symmetry.space_group_name_H-M   'P 1'
#
loop_
_entity.id
_entity.type
_entity.pdbx_description
1 polymer ?
#
loop_
_entity_poly.entity_id
_entity_poly.type
_entity_poly.pdbx_seq_one_letter_code
_entity_poly.pdbx_strand_id
1 'polypeptide(L)'
;MEIEEHREYRAEELAEAAGISTRTLRFYRERKLLQPPRREGRIAWYGERHLTRLRMIGELLERGHTLGGITELIGAGENGQDVAGLIGLKAAITAPWSDETPVHLSWAELERAFGDQLTERNTAESIDQGYITVEEDGITHVSRRLMDATTALVAEGIPLGAVLAASRQAQEYADAVAEVFTSLIREQLLGALERAGELTPDEAARLTEQVQRVRPLARTVADAQFTLAMDRRVTTEYRAVLEQHL
;
A
#
# COMPACT_ATOMS: atom_id res chain seq x y z
N MET A 1 12.16 -37.18 -17.80
CA MET A 1 13.06 -36.17 -17.21
C MET A 1 14.25 -36.08 -18.13
N GLU A 2 14.08 -35.34 -19.23
CA GLU A 2 15.18 -35.05 -20.16
C GLU A 2 16.08 -34.04 -19.47
N ILE A 3 17.36 -34.39 -19.35
CA ILE A 3 18.40 -33.46 -18.92
C ILE A 3 18.56 -32.52 -20.11
N GLU A 4 18.01 -31.30 -20.04
CA GLU A 4 18.37 -30.24 -21.00
C GLU A 4 19.89 -30.09 -20.95
N GLU A 5 20.58 -30.50 -22.01
CA GLU A 5 22.00 -30.25 -22.19
C GLU A 5 22.21 -28.73 -22.23
N HIS A 6 22.51 -28.11 -21.10
CA HIS A 6 22.89 -26.71 -21.05
C HIS A 6 24.21 -26.53 -21.79
N ARG A 7 24.12 -26.19 -23.07
CA ARG A 7 25.28 -25.95 -23.91
C ARG A 7 26.07 -24.76 -23.37
N GLU A 8 27.29 -25.01 -22.94
CA GLU A 8 28.24 -23.99 -22.54
C GLU A 8 29.11 -23.58 -23.75
N TYR A 9 29.33 -22.28 -23.87
CA TYR A 9 30.07 -21.67 -24.95
C TYR A 9 31.30 -20.96 -24.37
N ARG A 10 32.44 -21.08 -25.04
CA ARG A 10 33.56 -20.15 -24.87
C ARG A 10 33.24 -18.85 -25.58
N ALA A 11 34.03 -17.80 -25.30
CA ALA A 11 33.78 -16.47 -25.86
C ALA A 11 33.76 -16.44 -27.40
N GLU A 12 34.61 -17.23 -28.05
CA GLU A 12 34.66 -17.35 -29.51
C GLU A 12 33.41 -18.05 -30.07
N GLU A 13 33.07 -19.19 -29.48
CA GLU A 13 31.89 -20.00 -29.87
C GLU A 13 30.58 -19.24 -29.64
N LEU A 14 30.49 -18.47 -28.56
CA LEU A 14 29.31 -17.64 -28.27
C LEU A 14 29.18 -16.50 -29.29
N ALA A 15 30.28 -15.84 -29.62
CA ALA A 15 30.30 -14.74 -30.57
C ALA A 15 29.86 -15.24 -31.97
N GLU A 16 30.39 -16.39 -32.39
CA GLU A 16 29.99 -17.06 -33.63
C GLU A 16 28.50 -17.43 -33.61
N ALA A 17 28.02 -18.09 -32.55
CA ALA A 17 26.62 -18.50 -32.42
C ALA A 17 25.63 -17.32 -32.39
N ALA A 18 26.09 -16.14 -31.96
CA ALA A 18 25.33 -14.90 -31.93
C ALA A 18 25.51 -14.04 -33.20
N GLY A 19 26.36 -14.46 -34.16
CA GLY A 19 26.61 -13.70 -35.39
C GLY A 19 27.36 -12.39 -35.18
N ILE A 20 28.16 -12.28 -34.12
CA ILE A 20 28.92 -11.06 -33.78
C ILE A 20 30.42 -11.34 -33.63
N SER A 21 31.24 -10.29 -33.65
CA SER A 21 32.67 -10.42 -33.36
C SER A 21 32.95 -10.61 -31.86
N THR A 22 34.05 -11.26 -31.50
CA THR A 22 34.52 -11.34 -30.11
C THR A 22 34.83 -9.97 -29.50
N ARG A 23 35.18 -8.99 -30.35
CA ARG A 23 35.32 -7.57 -29.97
C ARG A 23 33.97 -6.97 -29.55
N THR A 24 32.91 -7.22 -30.31
CA THR A 24 31.54 -6.77 -29.99
C THR A 24 31.04 -7.44 -28.71
N LEU A 25 31.29 -8.73 -28.55
CA LEU A 25 30.96 -9.46 -27.32
C LEU A 25 31.64 -8.85 -26.09
N ARG A 26 32.94 -8.56 -26.18
CA ARG A 26 33.69 -7.88 -25.10
C ARG A 26 33.08 -6.51 -24.80
N PHE A 27 32.76 -5.73 -25.83
CA PHE A 27 32.16 -4.42 -25.69
C PHE A 27 30.80 -4.45 -24.97
N TYR A 28 29.93 -5.42 -25.29
CA TYR A 28 28.66 -5.59 -24.57
C TYR A 28 28.86 -6.01 -23.12
N ARG A 29 29.86 -6.85 -22.83
CA ARG A 29 30.20 -7.22 -21.44
C ARG A 29 30.73 -6.02 -20.64
N GLU A 30 31.60 -5.20 -21.22
CA GLU A 30 32.10 -3.97 -20.58
C GLU A 30 30.98 -2.96 -20.31
N ARG A 31 29.96 -2.93 -21.17
CA ARG A 31 28.72 -2.15 -21.01
C ARG A 31 27.71 -2.79 -20.03
N LYS A 32 28.07 -3.90 -19.37
CA LYS A 32 27.21 -4.68 -18.47
C LYS A 32 25.88 -5.15 -19.10
N LEU A 33 25.85 -5.33 -20.42
CA LEU A 33 24.67 -5.84 -21.14
C LEU A 33 24.49 -7.36 -21.04
N LEU A 34 25.43 -8.05 -20.40
CA LEU A 34 25.41 -9.50 -20.21
C LEU A 34 25.69 -9.80 -18.74
N GLN A 35 25.05 -10.86 -18.23
CA GLN A 35 25.39 -11.40 -16.93
C GLN A 35 26.86 -11.85 -16.90
N PRO A 36 27.52 -11.80 -15.72
CA PRO A 36 28.89 -12.28 -15.61
C PRO A 36 28.97 -13.78 -15.93
N PRO A 37 29.92 -14.21 -16.77
CA PRO A 37 30.08 -15.62 -17.11
C PRO A 37 30.60 -16.43 -15.92
N ARG A 38 30.33 -17.74 -15.93
CA ARG A 38 30.94 -18.68 -14.99
C ARG A 38 32.44 -18.76 -15.30
N ARG A 39 33.27 -18.56 -14.29
CA ARG A 39 34.73 -18.65 -14.44
C ARG A 39 35.22 -19.98 -13.90
N GLU A 40 36.01 -20.67 -14.72
CA GLU A 40 36.71 -21.88 -14.33
C GLU A 40 38.18 -21.72 -14.70
N GLY A 41 39.01 -21.45 -13.70
CA GLY A 41 40.40 -21.04 -13.89
C GLY A 41 40.51 -19.75 -14.72
N ARG A 42 41.20 -19.80 -15.86
CA ARG A 42 41.37 -18.68 -16.80
C ARG A 42 40.30 -18.63 -17.89
N ILE A 43 39.38 -19.59 -17.93
CA ILE A 43 38.37 -19.73 -18.98
C ILE A 43 37.03 -19.18 -18.48
N ALA A 44 36.35 -18.41 -19.34
CA ALA A 44 35.00 -17.91 -19.10
C ALA A 44 34.01 -18.73 -19.92
N TRP A 45 33.07 -19.36 -19.23
CA TRP A 45 31.98 -20.15 -19.79
C TRP A 45 30.68 -19.36 -19.79
N TYR A 46 30.00 -19.37 -20.93
CA TYR A 46 28.74 -18.68 -21.15
C TYR A 46 27.67 -19.72 -21.44
N GLY A 47 26.53 -19.67 -20.75
CA GLY A 47 25.37 -20.52 -21.05
C GLY A 47 24.43 -19.91 -22.09
N GLU A 48 23.40 -20.66 -22.48
CA GLU A 48 22.37 -20.26 -23.46
C GLU A 48 21.68 -18.93 -23.16
N ARG A 49 21.50 -18.57 -21.88
CA ARG A 49 20.95 -17.26 -21.50
C ARG A 49 21.76 -16.08 -22.08
N HIS A 50 23.08 -16.23 -22.19
CA HIS A 50 23.93 -15.21 -22.83
C HIS A 50 23.66 -15.14 -24.33
N LEU A 51 23.49 -16.28 -24.99
CA LEU A 51 23.21 -16.36 -26.42
C LEU A 51 21.86 -15.73 -26.75
N THR A 52 20.81 -16.07 -26.00
CA THR A 52 19.48 -15.48 -26.15
C THR A 52 19.52 -13.97 -25.97
N ARG A 53 20.26 -13.47 -24.98
CA ARG A 53 20.42 -12.03 -24.75
C ARG A 53 21.17 -11.33 -25.89
N LEU A 54 22.23 -11.94 -26.42
CA LEU A 54 22.97 -11.39 -27.56
C LEU A 54 22.12 -11.30 -28.83
N ARG A 55 21.29 -12.31 -29.10
CA ARG A 55 20.35 -12.30 -30.24
C ARG A 55 19.32 -11.20 -30.09
N MET A 56 18.73 -11.05 -28.90
CA MET A 56 17.78 -9.97 -28.60
C MET A 56 18.39 -8.58 -28.80
N ILE A 57 19.64 -8.36 -28.33
CA ILE A 57 20.36 -7.09 -28.57
C ILE A 57 20.52 -6.86 -30.07
N GLY A 58 20.90 -7.89 -30.83
CA GLY A 58 21.02 -7.83 -32.29
C GLY A 58 19.71 -7.40 -32.97
N GLU A 59 18.60 -8.06 -32.66
CA GLU A 59 17.32 -7.72 -33.29
C GLU A 59 16.82 -6.31 -32.93
N LEU A 60 17.08 -5.81 -31.72
CA LEU A 60 16.72 -4.46 -31.34
C LEU A 60 17.56 -3.41 -32.09
N LEU A 61 18.84 -3.69 -32.30
CA LEU A 61 19.70 -2.83 -33.13
C LEU A 61 19.22 -2.80 -34.59
N GLU A 62 18.81 -3.95 -35.14
CA GLU A 62 18.24 -4.04 -36.50
C GLU A 62 16.95 -3.24 -36.66
N ARG A 63 16.13 -3.15 -35.61
CA ARG A 63 14.91 -2.33 -35.56
C ARG A 63 15.18 -0.84 -35.35
N GLY A 64 16.44 -0.42 -35.31
CA GLY A 64 16.85 0.99 -35.21
C GLY A 64 16.98 1.52 -33.78
N HIS A 65 16.91 0.66 -32.75
CA HIS A 65 17.19 1.11 -31.39
C HIS A 65 18.69 1.41 -31.21
N THR A 66 18.99 2.42 -30.40
CA THR A 66 20.38 2.71 -30.04
C THR A 66 20.83 1.77 -28.92
N LEU A 67 22.14 1.48 -28.86
CA LEU A 67 22.69 0.64 -27.79
C LEU A 67 22.46 1.24 -26.39
N GLY A 68 22.41 2.58 -26.28
CA GLY A 68 22.03 3.27 -25.04
C GLY A 68 20.60 2.95 -24.63
N GLY A 69 19.64 3.09 -25.56
CA GLY A 69 18.25 2.75 -25.30
C GLY A 69 18.03 1.26 -24.99
N ILE A 70 18.80 0.36 -25.61
CA ILE A 70 18.78 -1.07 -25.28
C ILE A 70 19.31 -1.32 -23.86
N THR A 71 20.33 -0.57 -23.43
CA THR A 71 20.84 -0.66 -22.05
C THR A 71 19.78 -0.25 -21.04
N GLU A 72 19.03 0.82 -21.33
CA GLU A 72 17.91 1.28 -20.52
C GLU A 72 16.75 0.28 -20.51
N LEU A 73 16.40 -0.33 -21.64
CA LEU A 73 15.32 -1.31 -21.74
C LEU A 73 15.66 -2.64 -21.03
N ILE A 74 16.89 -3.14 -21.18
CA ILE A 74 17.37 -4.34 -20.47
C ILE A 74 17.47 -4.03 -18.98
N GLY A 75 18.00 -2.85 -18.63
CA GLY A 75 17.96 -2.34 -17.27
C GLY A 75 16.54 -2.31 -16.73
N ALA A 76 15.58 -1.71 -17.41
CA ALA A 76 14.17 -1.65 -17.01
C ALA A 76 13.49 -3.03 -16.93
N GLY A 77 13.90 -4.00 -17.75
CA GLY A 77 13.41 -5.38 -17.72
C GLY A 77 13.96 -6.21 -16.56
N GLU A 78 15.24 -6.02 -16.20
CA GLU A 78 15.83 -6.60 -14.98
C GLU A 78 15.38 -5.83 -13.72
N ASN A 79 15.19 -4.52 -13.83
CA ASN A 79 14.65 -3.60 -12.82
C ASN A 79 13.12 -3.62 -12.74
N GLY A 80 12.43 -4.44 -13.53
CA GLY A 80 10.98 -4.57 -13.48
C GLY A 80 10.51 -5.14 -12.13
N GLN A 81 11.35 -5.97 -11.50
CA GLN A 81 11.17 -6.40 -10.10
C GLN A 81 11.71 -5.35 -9.11
N ASP A 82 12.81 -4.68 -9.44
CA ASP A 82 13.43 -3.68 -8.55
C ASP A 82 12.55 -2.45 -8.31
N VAL A 83 11.94 -1.95 -9.39
CA VAL A 83 11.01 -0.82 -9.37
C VAL A 83 9.64 -1.26 -8.83
N ALA A 84 9.21 -2.51 -9.10
CA ALA A 84 7.97 -3.03 -8.52
C ALA A 84 8.01 -3.14 -7.00
N GLY A 85 9.16 -3.51 -6.41
CA GLY A 85 9.34 -3.54 -4.96
C GLY A 85 9.21 -2.16 -4.30
N LEU A 86 9.87 -1.15 -4.88
CA LEU A 86 9.82 0.24 -4.40
C LEU A 86 8.45 0.90 -4.63
N ILE A 87 7.82 0.68 -5.78
CA ILE A 87 6.46 1.14 -6.07
C ILE A 87 5.46 0.42 -5.15
N GLY A 88 5.62 -0.89 -4.93
CA GLY A 88 4.81 -1.69 -4.04
C GLY A 88 4.87 -1.21 -2.60
N LEU A 89 6.06 -0.85 -2.12
CA LEU A 89 6.25 -0.28 -0.80
C LEU A 89 5.59 1.09 -0.66
N LYS A 90 5.81 1.98 -1.63
CA LYS A 90 5.15 3.30 -1.63
C LYS A 90 3.64 3.13 -1.61
N ALA A 91 3.09 2.27 -2.47
CA ALA A 91 1.66 1.98 -2.52
C ALA A 91 1.14 1.38 -1.20
N ALA A 92 1.89 0.46 -0.57
CA ALA A 92 1.50 -0.16 0.70
C ALA A 92 1.57 0.79 1.90
N ILE A 93 2.44 1.80 1.87
CA ILE A 93 2.48 2.84 2.91
C ILE A 93 1.34 3.84 2.70
N THR A 94 1.07 4.26 1.45
CA THR A 94 0.05 5.27 1.13
C THR A 94 -1.35 4.71 0.97
N ALA A 95 -1.52 3.38 0.88
CA ALA A 95 -2.83 2.77 0.72
C ALA A 95 -3.74 3.16 1.89
N PRO A 96 -5.02 3.48 1.65
CA PRO A 96 -5.97 3.82 2.69
C PRO A 96 -5.96 2.77 3.81
N TRP A 97 -5.94 3.24 5.05
CA TRP A 97 -6.07 2.39 6.24
C TRP A 97 -7.53 2.02 6.52
N SER A 98 -8.46 2.76 5.92
CA SER A 98 -9.89 2.55 6.03
C SER A 98 -10.40 1.72 4.85
N ASP A 99 -11.31 0.79 5.15
CA ASP A 99 -12.14 0.05 4.18
C ASP A 99 -13.61 0.49 4.26
N GLU A 100 -13.84 1.72 4.72
CA GLU A 100 -15.17 2.29 4.79
C GLU A 100 -15.82 2.32 3.41
N THR A 101 -17.08 1.92 3.37
CA THR A 101 -17.88 1.92 2.14
C THR A 101 -18.71 3.18 2.10
N PRO A 102 -18.47 4.11 1.16
CA PRO A 102 -19.31 5.29 1.01
C PRO A 102 -20.76 4.90 0.70
N VAL A 103 -21.70 5.74 1.13
CA VAL A 103 -23.12 5.57 0.84
C VAL A 103 -23.71 6.90 0.40
N HIS A 104 -24.41 6.89 -0.73
CA HIS A 104 -25.22 8.01 -1.17
C HIS A 104 -26.62 7.92 -0.55
N LEU A 105 -27.15 9.05 -0.08
CA LEU A 105 -28.52 9.21 0.39
C LEU A 105 -29.16 10.40 -0.30
N SER A 106 -30.33 10.17 -0.89
CA SER A 106 -31.14 11.22 -1.49
C SER A 106 -31.71 12.17 -0.43
N TRP A 107 -32.07 13.39 -0.84
CA TRP A 107 -32.75 14.34 0.05
C TRP A 107 -34.01 13.76 0.73
N ALA A 108 -34.78 12.92 0.02
CA ALA A 108 -35.98 12.28 0.56
C ALA A 108 -35.66 11.19 1.61
N GLU A 109 -34.52 10.52 1.51
CA GLU A 109 -34.05 9.58 2.53
C GLU A 109 -33.56 10.30 3.77
N LEU A 110 -32.84 11.40 3.60
CA LEU A 110 -32.38 12.25 4.70
C LEU A 110 -33.55 12.85 5.46
N GLU A 111 -34.55 13.38 4.77
CA GLU A 111 -35.73 13.97 5.39
C GLU A 111 -36.50 12.93 6.21
N ARG A 112 -36.61 11.70 5.70
CA ARG A 112 -37.24 10.59 6.42
C ARG A 112 -36.46 10.19 7.67
N ALA A 113 -35.12 10.19 7.59
CA ALA A 113 -34.26 9.74 8.67
C ALA A 113 -34.08 10.79 9.78
N PHE A 114 -33.98 12.07 9.40
CA PHE A 114 -33.55 13.14 10.30
C PHE A 114 -34.59 14.26 10.46
N GLY A 115 -35.57 14.37 9.56
CA GLY A 115 -36.67 15.33 9.67
C GLY A 115 -36.21 16.77 9.89
N ASP A 116 -36.71 17.39 10.96
CA ASP A 116 -36.39 18.76 11.37
C ASP A 116 -34.96 18.94 11.87
N GLN A 117 -34.22 17.85 12.10
CA GLN A 117 -32.83 17.87 12.51
C GLN A 117 -31.85 18.10 11.35
N LEU A 118 -32.33 18.15 10.10
CA LEU A 118 -31.59 18.61 8.92
C LEU A 118 -31.39 20.14 8.93
N THR A 119 -30.74 20.61 9.98
CA THR A 119 -30.44 22.03 10.15
C THR A 119 -29.12 22.39 9.47
N GLU A 120 -28.94 23.67 9.14
CA GLU A 120 -27.66 24.20 8.63
C GLU A 120 -26.51 23.88 9.59
N ARG A 121 -26.76 23.96 10.91
CA ARG A 121 -25.77 23.63 11.94
C ARG A 121 -25.30 22.18 11.86
N ASN A 122 -26.22 21.22 11.83
CA ASN A 122 -25.86 19.80 11.79
C ASN A 122 -25.20 19.43 10.44
N THR A 123 -25.64 20.07 9.36
CA THR A 123 -25.05 19.88 8.03
C THR A 123 -23.61 20.39 7.99
N ALA A 124 -23.37 21.62 8.46
CA ALA A 124 -22.03 22.20 8.55
C ALA A 124 -21.11 21.36 9.43
N GLU A 125 -21.59 20.93 10.60
CA GLU A 125 -20.83 20.07 11.51
C GLU A 125 -20.43 18.73 10.87
N SER A 126 -21.33 18.13 10.08
CA SER A 126 -21.05 16.87 9.35
C SER A 126 -20.01 17.06 8.25
N ILE A 127 -20.01 18.23 7.58
CA ILE A 127 -19.00 18.59 6.57
C ILE A 127 -17.65 18.85 7.24
N ASP A 128 -17.63 19.60 8.34
CA ASP A 128 -16.42 19.96 9.08
C ASP A 128 -15.71 18.72 9.66
N GLN A 129 -16.48 17.71 10.10
CA GLN A 129 -15.95 16.41 10.52
C GLN A 129 -15.53 15.50 9.34
N GLY A 130 -15.76 15.94 8.10
CA GLY A 130 -15.41 15.23 6.87
C GLY A 130 -16.29 14.01 6.59
N TYR A 131 -17.47 13.91 7.22
CA TYR A 131 -18.35 12.75 7.06
C TYR A 131 -19.17 12.77 5.77
N ILE A 132 -19.51 13.96 5.27
CA ILE A 132 -20.41 14.10 4.13
C ILE A 132 -19.83 15.02 3.05
N THR A 133 -20.17 14.70 1.81
CA THR A 133 -20.09 15.63 0.68
C THR A 133 -21.50 15.90 0.19
N VAL A 134 -21.84 17.17 -0.02
CA VAL A 134 -23.15 17.57 -0.54
C VAL A 134 -23.13 17.54 -2.06
N GLU A 135 -24.15 16.94 -2.65
CA GLU A 135 -24.34 16.78 -4.09
C GLU A 135 -25.69 17.40 -4.51
N GLU A 136 -25.99 17.43 -5.81
CA GLU A 136 -27.24 18.03 -6.30
C GLU A 136 -28.48 17.26 -5.83
N ASP A 137 -28.42 15.93 -5.78
CA ASP A 137 -29.53 15.02 -5.48
C ASP A 137 -29.51 14.45 -4.05
N GLY A 138 -28.52 14.80 -3.24
CA GLY A 138 -28.43 14.36 -1.84
C GLY A 138 -27.05 14.59 -1.22
N ILE A 139 -26.61 13.61 -0.44
CA ILE A 139 -25.26 13.58 0.14
C ILE A 139 -24.59 12.23 -0.10
N THR A 140 -23.26 12.25 -0.15
CA THR A 140 -22.45 11.05 0.01
C THR A 140 -21.81 11.05 1.40
N HIS A 141 -22.16 10.06 2.23
CA HIS A 141 -21.50 9.83 3.51
C HIS A 141 -20.29 8.90 3.33
N VAL A 142 -19.18 9.18 3.99
CA VAL A 142 -17.92 8.42 3.83
C VAL A 142 -18.00 6.96 4.31
N SER A 143 -19.02 6.65 5.12
CA SER A 143 -19.17 5.34 5.76
C SER A 143 -20.63 4.93 5.89
N ARG A 144 -20.99 3.77 5.32
CA ARG A 144 -22.29 3.13 5.49
C ARG A 144 -22.55 2.74 6.94
N ARG A 145 -21.58 2.09 7.60
CA ARG A 145 -21.75 1.61 8.98
C ARG A 145 -21.99 2.76 9.97
N LEU A 146 -21.31 3.91 9.78
CA LEU A 146 -21.51 5.09 10.63
C LEU A 146 -22.85 5.78 10.36
N MET A 147 -23.30 5.80 9.10
CA MET A 147 -24.63 6.30 8.77
C MET A 147 -25.73 5.41 9.38
N ASP A 148 -25.60 4.09 9.28
CA ASP A 148 -26.53 3.13 9.88
C ASP A 148 -26.59 3.30 11.41
N ALA A 149 -25.43 3.49 12.06
CA ALA A 149 -25.36 3.76 13.50
C ALA A 149 -26.00 5.11 13.88
N THR A 150 -25.72 6.16 13.10
CA THR A 150 -26.27 7.51 13.34
C THR A 150 -27.80 7.52 13.23
N THR A 151 -28.34 6.90 12.17
CA THR A 151 -29.79 6.79 11.97
C THR A 151 -30.46 5.96 13.06
N ALA A 152 -29.84 4.87 13.52
CA ALA A 152 -30.34 4.07 14.64
C ALA A 152 -30.38 4.87 15.96
N LEU A 153 -29.32 5.62 16.30
CA LEU A 153 -29.29 6.45 17.50
C LEU A 153 -30.37 7.55 17.47
N VAL A 154 -30.58 8.17 16.31
CA VAL A 154 -31.63 9.18 16.14
C VAL A 154 -33.03 8.58 16.26
N ALA A 155 -33.23 7.34 15.76
CA ALA A 155 -34.49 6.62 15.93
C ALA A 155 -34.82 6.29 17.39
N GLU A 156 -33.80 6.12 18.24
CA GLU A 156 -33.93 5.98 19.70
C GLU A 156 -34.16 7.34 20.42
N GLY A 157 -34.34 8.43 19.66
CA GLY A 157 -34.63 9.77 20.20
C GLY A 157 -33.40 10.57 20.62
N ILE A 158 -32.18 10.09 20.32
CA ILE A 158 -30.96 10.84 20.59
C ILE A 158 -30.82 11.95 19.54
N PRO A 159 -30.71 13.24 19.93
CA PRO A 159 -30.60 14.32 18.96
C PRO A 159 -29.36 14.18 18.07
N LEU A 160 -29.49 14.38 16.75
CA LEU A 160 -28.40 14.32 15.79
C LEU A 160 -27.23 15.22 16.18
N GLY A 161 -27.52 16.42 16.70
CA GLY A 161 -26.48 17.33 17.18
C GLY A 161 -25.67 16.78 18.37
N ALA A 162 -26.27 15.95 19.24
CA ALA A 162 -25.56 15.27 20.30
C ALA A 162 -24.72 14.09 19.77
N VAL A 163 -25.25 13.36 18.78
CA VAL A 163 -24.49 12.31 18.07
C VAL A 163 -23.24 12.90 17.41
N LEU A 164 -23.39 14.01 16.69
CA LEU A 164 -22.27 14.72 16.04
C LEU A 164 -21.26 15.29 17.04
N ALA A 165 -21.72 15.78 18.20
CA ALA A 165 -20.80 16.22 19.25
C ALA A 165 -19.99 15.06 19.83
N ALA A 166 -20.63 13.90 20.05
CA ALA A 166 -19.96 12.70 20.51
C ALA A 166 -18.99 12.14 19.46
N SER A 167 -19.34 12.18 18.17
CA SER A 167 -18.48 11.72 17.08
C SER A 167 -17.20 12.55 16.97
N ARG A 168 -17.28 13.88 17.14
CA ARG A 168 -16.10 14.76 17.17
C ARG A 168 -15.12 14.34 18.27
N GLN A 169 -15.64 14.12 19.48
CA GLN A 169 -14.81 13.67 20.60
C GLN A 169 -14.21 12.28 20.35
N ALA A 170 -14.98 11.38 19.73
CA ALA A 170 -14.51 10.05 19.36
C ALA A 170 -13.41 10.11 18.28
N GLN A 171 -13.51 11.01 17.30
CA GLN A 171 -12.46 11.24 16.30
C GLN A 171 -11.16 11.69 16.96
N GLU A 172 -11.20 12.64 17.91
CA GLU A 172 -10.00 13.08 18.62
C GLU A 172 -9.28 11.93 19.34
N TYR A 173 -10.04 11.03 19.99
CA TYR A 173 -9.46 9.86 20.63
C TYR A 173 -8.95 8.82 19.62
N ALA A 174 -9.66 8.63 18.52
CA ALA A 174 -9.23 7.73 17.45
C ALA A 174 -7.91 8.22 16.82
N ASP A 175 -7.77 9.54 16.60
CA ASP A 175 -6.55 10.17 16.09
C ASP A 175 -5.39 10.00 17.09
N ALA A 176 -5.64 10.18 18.38
CA ALA A 176 -4.64 9.95 19.41
C ALA A 176 -4.16 8.48 19.43
N VAL A 177 -5.07 7.52 19.26
CA VAL A 177 -4.73 6.09 19.16
C VAL A 177 -3.97 5.82 17.86
N ALA A 178 -4.41 6.40 16.74
CA ALA A 178 -3.74 6.28 15.46
C ALA A 178 -2.30 6.79 15.54
N GLU A 179 -2.05 7.92 16.20
CA GLU A 179 -0.70 8.48 16.42
C GLU A 179 0.23 7.51 17.16
N VAL A 180 -0.29 6.78 18.16
CA VAL A 180 0.49 5.75 18.86
C VAL A 180 0.91 4.63 17.91
N PHE A 181 0.00 4.15 17.07
CA PHE A 181 0.31 3.08 16.12
C PHE A 181 1.21 3.54 14.97
N THR A 182 0.98 4.74 14.41
CA THR A 182 1.82 5.29 13.34
C THR A 182 3.23 5.57 13.84
N SER A 183 3.38 6.05 15.08
CA SER A 183 4.68 6.22 15.73
C SER A 183 5.39 4.89 15.94
N LEU A 184 4.70 3.87 16.47
CA LEU A 184 5.27 2.53 16.64
C LEU A 184 5.75 1.94 15.31
N ILE A 185 4.94 2.05 14.24
CA ILE A 185 5.31 1.58 12.91
C ILE A 185 6.51 2.36 12.37
N ARG A 186 6.50 3.69 12.52
CA ARG A 186 7.61 4.55 12.10
C ARG A 186 8.90 4.14 12.79
N GLU A 187 8.89 3.99 14.10
CA GLU A 187 10.09 3.68 14.88
C GLU A 187 10.59 2.25 14.64
N GLN A 188 9.70 1.26 14.66
CA GLN A 188 10.09 -0.15 14.68
C GLN A 188 10.19 -0.76 13.27
N LEU A 189 9.32 -0.37 12.34
CA LEU A 189 9.35 -0.88 10.97
C LEU A 189 10.13 0.04 10.03
N LEU A 190 9.96 1.36 10.13
CA LEU A 190 10.59 2.31 9.20
C LEU A 190 11.95 2.82 9.68
N GLY A 191 12.20 2.89 10.99
CA GLY A 191 13.45 3.37 11.58
C GLY A 191 14.66 2.47 11.33
N ALA A 192 14.45 1.22 10.90
CA ALA A 192 15.52 0.35 10.39
C ALA A 192 15.95 0.73 8.96
N LEU A 193 15.03 1.28 8.17
CA LEU A 193 15.27 1.69 6.79
C LEU A 193 15.98 3.04 6.72
N GLU A 194 15.60 3.98 7.59
CA GLU A 194 16.26 5.30 7.65
C GLU A 194 17.75 5.21 8.00
N ARG A 195 18.16 4.14 8.68
CA ARG A 195 19.57 3.84 9.02
C ARG A 195 20.31 3.08 7.93
N ALA A 196 19.60 2.43 7.01
CA ALA A 196 20.15 1.63 5.92
C ALA A 196 19.90 2.36 4.59
N GLY A 197 20.81 3.25 4.20
CA GLY A 197 20.77 4.12 3.01
C GLY A 197 19.78 3.75 1.88
N GLU A 198 20.26 3.18 0.77
CA GLU A 198 19.40 2.74 -0.34
C GLU A 198 18.78 1.38 -0.01
N LEU A 199 17.44 1.32 -0.05
CA LEU A 199 16.70 0.07 0.14
C LEU A 199 16.87 -0.85 -1.07
N THR A 200 17.23 -2.10 -0.81
CA THR A 200 17.11 -3.12 -1.85
C THR A 200 15.63 -3.44 -2.11
N PRO A 201 15.27 -3.84 -3.33
CA PRO A 201 13.90 -4.21 -3.67
C PRO A 201 13.33 -5.36 -2.83
N ASP A 202 14.16 -6.33 -2.46
CA ASP A 202 13.78 -7.43 -1.58
C ASP A 202 13.45 -6.94 -0.15
N GLU A 203 14.18 -5.95 0.35
CA GLU A 203 13.87 -5.29 1.63
C GLU A 203 12.57 -4.50 1.54
N ALA A 204 12.35 -3.78 0.44
CA ALA A 204 11.12 -3.05 0.20
C ALA A 204 9.90 -3.99 0.12
N ALA A 205 10.03 -5.15 -0.55
CA ALA A 205 8.98 -6.16 -0.62
C ALA A 205 8.68 -6.79 0.75
N ARG A 206 9.71 -7.16 1.53
CA ARG A 206 9.52 -7.70 2.90
C ARG A 206 8.82 -6.70 3.81
N LEU A 207 9.20 -5.43 3.74
CA LEU A 207 8.57 -4.38 4.52
C LEU A 207 7.13 -4.14 4.10
N THR A 208 6.84 -4.17 2.79
CA THR A 208 5.47 -4.10 2.26
C THR A 208 4.60 -5.18 2.89
N GLU A 209 5.07 -6.42 2.92
CA GLU A 209 4.37 -7.55 3.54
C GLU A 209 4.20 -7.37 5.06
N GLN A 210 5.22 -6.84 5.75
CA GLN A 210 5.12 -6.54 7.18
C GLN A 210 4.07 -5.46 7.47
N VAL A 211 4.06 -4.36 6.72
CA VAL A 211 3.04 -3.31 6.85
C VAL A 211 1.64 -3.89 6.60
N GLN A 212 1.47 -4.71 5.58
CA GLN A 212 0.20 -5.39 5.29
C GLN A 212 -0.26 -6.31 6.42
N ARG A 213 0.66 -7.01 7.09
CA ARG A 213 0.35 -7.86 8.26
C ARG A 213 0.02 -7.09 9.53
N VAL A 214 0.65 -5.93 9.75
CA VAL A 214 0.44 -5.11 10.96
C VAL A 214 -0.90 -4.38 10.94
N ARG A 215 -1.35 -3.92 9.77
CA ARG A 215 -2.62 -3.19 9.58
C ARG A 215 -3.83 -3.83 10.29
N PRO A 216 -4.19 -5.11 10.03
CA PRO A 216 -5.34 -5.72 10.70
C PRO A 216 -5.13 -5.88 12.21
N LEU A 217 -3.90 -6.09 12.68
CA LEU A 217 -3.59 -6.22 14.11
C LEU A 217 -3.85 -4.91 14.87
N ALA A 218 -3.49 -3.76 14.27
CA ALA A 218 -3.77 -2.45 14.86
C ALA A 218 -5.28 -2.24 15.07
N ARG A 219 -6.11 -2.64 14.10
CA ARG A 219 -7.58 -2.59 14.22
C ARG A 219 -8.09 -3.49 15.35
N THR A 220 -7.61 -4.74 15.42
CA THR A 220 -7.98 -5.67 16.50
C THR A 220 -7.63 -5.10 17.88
N VAL A 221 -6.45 -4.50 18.03
CA VAL A 221 -6.04 -3.90 19.31
C VAL A 221 -6.92 -2.69 19.64
N ALA A 222 -7.20 -1.81 18.68
CA ALA A 222 -8.05 -0.64 18.90
C ALA A 222 -9.47 -1.04 19.35
N ASP A 223 -10.08 -2.00 18.67
CA ASP A 223 -11.42 -2.53 18.99
C ASP A 223 -11.49 -3.16 20.40
N ALA A 224 -10.50 -4.01 20.73
CA ALA A 224 -10.41 -4.63 22.04
C ALA A 224 -10.17 -3.59 23.15
N GLN A 225 -9.30 -2.60 22.91
CA GLN A 225 -9.03 -1.54 23.89
C GLN A 225 -10.25 -0.63 24.10
N PHE A 226 -11.00 -0.34 23.04
CA PHE A 226 -12.25 0.41 23.13
C PHE A 226 -13.27 -0.33 24.00
N THR A 227 -13.51 -1.61 23.73
CA THR A 227 -14.43 -2.45 24.50
C THR A 227 -14.04 -2.52 25.98
N LEU A 228 -12.75 -2.78 26.26
CA LEU A 228 -12.24 -2.81 27.63
C LEU A 228 -12.32 -1.44 28.34
N ALA A 229 -12.17 -0.33 27.59
CA ALA A 229 -12.32 1.01 28.14
C ALA A 229 -13.78 1.32 28.49
N MET A 230 -14.72 0.88 27.65
CA MET A 230 -16.15 0.97 27.91
C MET A 230 -16.52 0.22 29.19
N ASP A 231 -16.10 -1.04 29.36
CA ASP A 231 -16.39 -1.83 30.57
C ASP A 231 -15.94 -1.13 31.86
N ARG A 232 -14.73 -0.55 31.85
CA ARG A 232 -14.18 0.20 33.00
C ARG A 232 -15.01 1.45 33.33
N ARG A 233 -15.45 2.19 32.29
CA ARG A 233 -16.21 3.43 32.47
C ARG A 233 -17.67 3.17 32.86
N VAL A 234 -18.34 2.25 32.18
CA VAL A 234 -19.70 1.77 32.50
C VAL A 234 -19.78 1.35 33.96
N THR A 235 -18.84 0.53 34.43
CA THR A 235 -18.80 0.09 35.83
C THR A 235 -18.67 1.25 36.83
N THR A 236 -18.03 2.35 36.43
CA THR A 236 -17.81 3.54 37.28
C THR A 236 -19.03 4.46 37.27
N GLU A 237 -19.56 4.76 36.09
CA GLU A 237 -20.70 5.67 35.89
C GLU A 237 -22.01 5.06 36.42
N TYR A 238 -22.32 3.81 36.08
CA TYR A 238 -23.55 3.18 36.58
C TYR A 238 -23.53 2.95 38.08
N ARG A 239 -22.35 2.71 38.67
CA ARG A 239 -22.22 2.65 40.13
C ARG A 239 -22.57 4.01 40.76
N ALA A 240 -22.03 5.11 40.22
CA ALA A 240 -22.33 6.45 40.71
C ALA A 240 -23.82 6.83 40.56
N VAL A 241 -24.47 6.43 39.45
CA VAL A 241 -25.90 6.69 39.24
C VAL A 241 -26.78 5.85 40.18
N LEU A 242 -26.45 4.56 40.35
CA LEU A 242 -27.18 3.67 41.25
C LEU A 242 -27.03 4.08 42.72
N GLU A 243 -25.85 4.56 43.13
CA GLU A 243 -25.60 5.09 44.49
C GLU A 243 -26.30 6.44 44.76
N GLN A 244 -26.64 7.21 43.72
CA GLN A 244 -27.40 8.45 43.87
C GLN A 244 -28.92 8.26 43.91
N HIS A 245 -29.42 7.09 43.50
CA HIS A 245 -30.85 6.81 43.35
C HIS A 245 -31.37 5.65 44.23
N LEU A 246 -30.50 5.08 45.09
CA LEU A 246 -30.82 4.10 46.13
C LEU A 246 -30.43 4.63 47.51
#